data_AF-X1IT37-F1
#
_entry.id   AF-X1IT37-F1
#
_cell.length_a   1.000
_cell.length_b   1.000
_cell.length_c   1.000
_cell.angle_alpha   90.00
_cell.angle_beta   90.00
_cell.angle_gamma   90.00
#
_symmetry.space_group_name_H-M   'P 1'
#
loop_
_entity.id
_entity.type
_entity.pdbx_description
1 polymer ?
#
loop_
_entity_poly.entity_id
_entity_poly.type
_entity_poly.pdbx_seq_one_letter_code
_entity_poly.pdbx_strand_id
1 'polypeptide(L)' 'MMEKEIMANITLRWIEEKLMMASDSNGHSVVIGRSPEQQFEWEGVKPSDLLLMSVASCSAYDVVEI' A
#
# COMPACT_ATOMS: atom_id res chain seq x y z
N MET A 1 -25.97 16.75 -8.87
CA MET A 1 -25.86 15.43 -8.22
C MET A 1 -24.42 15.33 -7.79
N MET A 2 -24.18 15.40 -6.49
CA MET A 2 -22.86 15.61 -5.89
C MET A 2 -22.02 14.35 -6.10
N GLU A 3 -20.96 14.44 -6.88
CA GLU A 3 -19.91 13.41 -6.93
C GLU A 3 -19.44 13.18 -5.50
N LYS A 4 -19.60 11.95 -5.03
CA LYS A 4 -19.08 11.53 -3.74
C LYS A 4 -17.57 11.46 -3.92
N GLU A 5 -16.84 12.49 -3.49
CA GLU A 5 -15.39 12.40 -3.36
C GLU A 5 -15.07 11.12 -2.61
N ILE A 6 -14.45 10.14 -3.28
CA ILE A 6 -13.90 8.98 -2.59
C ILE A 6 -12.65 9.48 -1.89
N MET A 7 -12.83 9.99 -0.68
CA MET A 7 -11.71 10.32 0.19
C MET A 7 -10.85 9.08 0.39
N ALA A 8 -9.53 9.23 0.23
CA ALA A 8 -8.58 8.17 0.47
C ALA A 8 -8.73 7.65 1.92
N ASN A 9 -9.24 6.44 2.06
CA ASN A 9 -9.36 5.74 3.32
C ASN A 9 -8.51 4.48 3.24
N ILE A 10 -7.51 4.38 4.10
CA ILE A 10 -6.65 3.21 4.21
C ILE A 10 -6.88 2.55 5.55
N THR A 11 -7.09 1.23 5.53
CA THR A 11 -7.07 0.42 6.74
C THR A 11 -5.77 -0.37 6.79
N LEU A 12 -4.96 -0.15 7.82
CA LEU A 12 -3.75 -0.94 8.08
C LEU A 12 -4.01 -1.90 9.25
N ARG A 13 -3.71 -3.18 9.06
CA ARG A 13 -3.82 -4.21 10.11
C ARG A 13 -2.49 -4.93 10.24
N TRP A 14 -2.01 -5.10 11.46
CA TRP A 14 -1.00 -6.10 11.74
C TRP A 14 -1.64 -7.47 11.62
N ILE A 15 -1.02 -8.35 10.84
CA ILE A 15 -1.49 -9.72 10.64
C ILE A 15 -0.59 -10.71 11.38
N GLU A 16 0.72 -10.47 11.42
CA GLU A 16 1.71 -11.26 12.19
C GLU A 16 2.95 -10.42 12.46
N GLU A 17 3.43 -10.29 13.70
CA GLU A 17 4.64 -9.54 14.07
C GLU A 17 4.95 -8.28 13.22
N LYS A 18 5.78 -8.42 12.17
CA LYS A 18 6.24 -7.35 11.26
C LYS A 18 5.52 -7.34 9.91
N LEU A 19 4.59 -8.26 9.68
CA LEU A 19 3.68 -8.30 8.55
C LEU A 19 2.41 -7.50 8.84
N MET A 20 2.07 -6.67 7.87
CA MET A 20 0.87 -5.86 7.86
C MET A 20 0.13 -6.07 6.54
N MET A 21 -1.20 -5.94 6.59
CA MET A 21 -2.04 -5.82 5.42
C MET A 21 -2.59 -4.39 5.37
N ALA A 22 -2.37 -3.70 4.27
CA ALA A 22 -2.99 -2.42 3.97
C ALA A 22 -4.11 -2.62 2.96
N SER A 23 -5.31 -2.12 3.23
CA SER A 23 -6.45 -2.13 2.31
C SER A 23 -6.84 -0.72 1.89
N ASP A 24 -7.05 -0.50 0.60
CA ASP A 24 -7.48 0.78 0.03
C ASP A 24 -9.01 1.00 0.15
N SER A 25 -9.48 2.17 -0.27
CA SER A 25 -10.90 2.53 -0.26
C SER A 25 -11.76 1.72 -1.22
N ASN A 26 -11.15 0.99 -2.15
CA ASN A 26 -11.82 0.13 -3.14
C ASN A 26 -11.81 -1.36 -2.74
N GLY A 27 -11.17 -1.70 -1.61
CA GLY A 27 -11.05 -3.06 -1.10
C GLY A 27 -9.84 -3.84 -1.62
N HIS A 28 -8.94 -3.24 -2.38
CA HIS A 28 -7.67 -3.87 -2.76
C HIS A 28 -6.74 -3.92 -1.55
N SER A 29 -5.98 -5.00 -1.43
CA SER A 29 -5.08 -5.20 -0.29
C SER A 29 -3.66 -5.53 -0.72
N VAL A 30 -2.70 -5.01 0.03
CA VAL A 30 -1.26 -5.25 -0.14
C VAL A 30 -0.69 -5.74 1.18
N VAL A 31 0.11 -6.82 1.13
CA VAL A 31 0.89 -7.30 2.27
C VAL A 31 2.23 -6.56 2.30
N ILE A 32 2.63 -6.13 3.48
CA ILE A 32 3.78 -5.26 3.73
C ILE A 32 4.60 -5.84 4.87
N GLY A 33 5.91 -5.98 4.70
CA GLY A 33 6.80 -6.42 5.78
C GLY A 33 7.48 -7.76 5.55
N ARG A 34 8.21 -8.21 6.58
CA ARG A 34 9.04 -9.43 6.56
C ARG A 34 8.36 -10.58 7.27
N SER A 35 8.71 -11.80 6.85
CA SER A 35 8.33 -13.01 7.58
C SER A 35 8.72 -12.90 9.06
N PRO A 36 7.85 -13.33 10.00
CA PRO A 36 8.18 -13.41 11.42
C PRO A 36 9.40 -14.32 11.68
N GLU A 37 9.48 -15.44 10.95
CA GLU A 37 10.48 -16.49 11.19
C GLU A 37 11.84 -16.17 10.56
N GLN A 38 11.85 -15.47 9.43
CA GLN A 38 13.04 -15.23 8.64
C GLN A 38 13.36 -13.73 8.53
N GLN A 39 14.36 -13.29 9.30
CA GLN A 39 14.69 -11.86 9.44
C GLN A 39 15.06 -11.14 8.12
N PHE A 40 15.38 -11.87 7.06
CA PHE A 40 15.81 -11.33 5.77
C PHE A 40 14.89 -11.69 4.60
N GLU A 41 13.81 -12.45 4.84
CA GLU A 41 12.84 -12.81 3.81
C GLU A 41 11.62 -11.89 3.86
N TRP A 42 11.19 -11.44 2.69
CA TRP A 42 10.07 -10.52 2.52
C TRP A 42 8.87 -11.30 1.97
N GLU A 43 7.83 -11.47 2.79
CA GLU A 43 6.55 -12.04 2.36
C GLU A 43 5.63 -10.96 1.79
N GLY A 44 5.87 -9.70 2.18
CA GLY A 44 5.18 -8.53 1.66
C GLY A 44 6.15 -7.50 1.08
N VAL A 45 5.59 -6.45 0.48
CA VAL A 45 6.39 -5.35 -0.06
C VAL A 45 7.14 -4.66 1.09
N LYS A 46 8.41 -4.33 0.86
CA LYS A 46 9.18 -3.53 1.80
C LYS A 46 8.56 -2.14 1.92
N PRO A 47 8.28 -1.62 3.14
CA PRO A 47 7.58 -0.35 3.32
C PRO A 47 8.18 0.84 2.57
N SER A 48 9.52 0.97 2.56
CA SER A 48 10.19 2.06 1.84
C SER A 48 10.03 1.96 0.32
N ASP A 49 9.98 0.73 -0.19
CA ASP A 49 9.90 0.49 -1.63
C ASP A 49 8.45 0.73 -2.08
N LEU A 50 7.47 0.33 -1.26
CA LEU A 50 6.07 0.68 -1.46
C LEU A 50 5.85 2.20 -1.49
N LEU A 51 6.48 2.96 -0.58
CA LEU A 51 6.40 4.42 -0.61
C LEU A 51 6.93 5.00 -1.93
N LEU A 52 8.09 4.53 -2.40
CA LEU A 52 8.66 4.98 -3.67
C LEU A 52 7.78 4.61 -4.86
N MET A 53 7.20 3.40 -4.87
CA MET A 53 6.25 2.97 -5.90
C MET A 53 5.01 3.86 -5.93
N SER A 54 4.44 4.20 -4.77
CA SER A 54 3.27 5.07 -4.67
C SER A 54 3.56 6.46 -5.22
N VAL A 55 4.65 7.09 -4.79
CA VAL A 55 5.05 8.42 -5.27
C VAL A 55 5.30 8.40 -6.77
N ALA A 56 6.05 7.42 -7.28
CA ALA A 56 6.32 7.29 -8.70
C ALA A 56 5.03 7.13 -9.51
N SER A 57 4.07 6.35 -9.02
CA SER A 57 2.77 6.13 -9.68
C SER A 57 1.92 7.41 -9.71
N CYS A 58 1.83 8.13 -8.59
CA CYS A 58 1.12 9.41 -8.53
C CYS A 58 1.77 10.45 -9.44
N SER A 59 3.10 10.60 -9.38
CA SER A 59 3.82 11.55 -10.23
C SER A 59 3.72 11.18 -11.72
N ALA A 60 3.71 9.90 -12.08
CA ALA A 60 3.52 9.48 -13.45
C ALA A 60 2.12 9.85 -13.97
N TYR A 61 1.08 9.72 -13.14
CA TYR A 61 -0.27 10.15 -13.49
C TYR A 61 -0.31 11.65 -13.81
N ASP A 62 0.32 12.48 -12.97
CA ASP A 62 0.38 13.94 -13.15
C ASP A 62 1.17 14.35 -14.42
N VAL A 63 2.20 13.60 -14.79
CA VAL A 63 3.07 13.94 -15.94
C VAL A 63 2.52 13.41 -17.27
N VAL A 64 1.81 12.28 -17.24
CA VAL A 64 1.41 11.57 -18.47
C VAL A 64 -0.01 11.94 -18.91
N GLU A 65 -0.85 12.57 -18.07
CA GLU A 65 -2.27 12.89 -18.32
C GLU A 65 -2.99 11.84 -19.21
N ILE A 66 -3.47 10.75 -18.59
CA ILE A 66 -4.43 9.81 -19.18
C ILE A 66 -5.76 9.95 -18.44
#